data_AF-A0A937SJN2-F1
#
_entry.id   AF-A0A937SJN2-F1
#
_cell.length_a   1.000
_cell.length_b   1.000
_cell.length_c   1.000
_cell.angle_alpha   90.00
_cell.angle_beta   90.00
_cell.angle_gamma   90.00
#
_symmetry.space_group_name_H-M   'P 1'
#
loop_
_entity.id
_entity.type
_entity.pdbx_description
1 polymer ?
#
loop_
_entity_poly.entity_id
_entity_poly.type
_entity_poly.pdbx_seq_one_letter_code
_entity_poly.pdbx_strand_id
1 'polypeptide(L)'
;MLKPTQYLVLLVLGLCSANPLGIAQPATFGNNVLSIPQVATLINDEALYYNDIQLAADSEGNFTLLEAQQSTLVSVENVLVSVAESLPVQVSLSVTGNKSVPCVDLQTPAIFRNEFTFTVALAETNLGPAESCIAVLDPFETTIPLDITDLNSGIYTVNVNGVESSFSL
;
A
#
# COMPACT_ATOMS: atom_id res chain seq x y z
N MET A 1 47.81 1.19 -45.89
CA MET A 1 48.62 0.48 -44.88
C MET A 1 48.29 1.10 -43.52
N LEU A 2 47.81 0.26 -42.59
CA LEU A 2 47.56 0.41 -41.14
C LEU A 2 46.94 1.71 -40.57
N LYS A 3 45.73 1.57 -40.00
CA LYS A 3 45.08 2.47 -39.02
C LYS A 3 45.57 2.15 -37.60
N PRO A 4 45.81 3.16 -36.73
CA PRO A 4 45.84 2.98 -35.29
C PRO A 4 44.57 3.58 -34.66
N THR A 5 43.62 2.81 -34.14
CA THR A 5 43.56 2.18 -32.80
C THR A 5 43.07 3.14 -31.70
N GLN A 6 41.91 2.77 -31.15
CA GLN A 6 41.41 2.96 -29.78
C GLN A 6 41.15 4.39 -29.27
N TYR A 7 39.86 4.74 -29.17
CA TYR A 7 39.22 5.05 -27.88
C TYR A 7 37.69 4.92 -28.07
N LEU A 8 37.20 3.69 -27.94
CA LEU A 8 35.77 3.43 -27.76
C LEU A 8 35.55 3.31 -26.25
N VAL A 9 35.33 4.44 -25.59
CA VAL A 9 34.85 4.47 -24.21
C VAL A 9 33.36 4.14 -24.27
N LEU A 10 32.99 2.88 -24.06
CA LEU A 10 31.62 2.49 -23.75
C LEU A 10 31.30 3.06 -22.36
N LEU A 11 30.66 4.22 -22.32
CA LEU A 11 29.98 4.73 -21.13
C LEU A 11 28.68 3.94 -20.98
N VAL A 12 28.72 2.80 -20.29
CA VAL A 12 27.51 2.12 -19.82
C VAL A 12 26.93 2.97 -18.70
N LEU A 13 26.06 3.92 -19.07
CA LEU A 13 25.12 4.55 -18.15
C LEU A 13 24.17 3.45 -17.66
N GLY A 14 24.55 2.81 -16.56
CA GLY A 14 23.63 2.05 -15.73
C GLY A 14 22.59 3.01 -15.18
N LEU A 15 21.51 3.20 -15.92
CA LEU A 15 20.25 3.66 -15.38
C LEU A 15 19.77 2.57 -14.42
N CYS A 16 20.28 2.60 -13.19
CA CYS A 16 19.49 2.17 -12.06
C CYS A 16 18.24 3.06 -12.08
N SER A 17 17.17 2.58 -12.71
CA SER A 17 15.84 2.96 -12.29
C SER A 17 15.74 2.51 -10.84
N ALA A 18 16.15 3.38 -9.92
CA ALA A 18 15.66 3.34 -8.57
C ALA A 18 14.16 3.55 -8.71
N ASN A 19 13.42 2.44 -8.85
CA ASN A 19 12.02 2.41 -8.53
C ASN A 19 11.95 3.05 -7.15
N PRO A 20 11.19 4.15 -6.95
CA PRO A 20 10.90 4.57 -5.61
C PRO A 20 10.08 3.42 -5.02
N LEU A 21 10.76 2.51 -4.31
CA LEU A 21 10.11 1.83 -3.20
C LEU A 21 9.58 2.99 -2.37
N GLY A 22 8.27 3.25 -2.45
CA GLY A 22 7.61 4.30 -1.71
C GLY A 22 7.86 4.04 -0.24
N ILE A 23 8.90 4.66 0.31
CA ILE A 23 9.16 4.60 1.73
C ILE A 23 8.04 5.44 2.34
N ALA A 24 7.05 4.78 2.92
CA ALA A 24 6.03 5.44 3.71
C ALA A 24 6.73 6.39 4.69
N GLN A 25 6.33 7.66 4.69
CA GLN A 25 6.90 8.63 5.60
C GLN A 25 6.65 8.16 7.04
N PRO A 26 7.66 8.14 7.91
CA PRO A 26 7.48 7.67 9.27
C PRO A 26 6.56 8.63 10.04
N ALA A 27 5.88 8.11 11.06
CA ALA A 27 5.19 8.96 12.02
C ALA A 27 6.19 9.89 12.72
N THR A 28 5.78 11.12 13.01
CA THR A 28 6.63 12.12 13.67
C THR A 28 5.96 12.63 14.94
N PHE A 29 6.76 12.92 15.95
CA PHE A 29 6.27 13.54 17.19
C PHE A 29 7.04 14.84 17.43
N GLY A 30 6.32 15.95 17.49
CA GLY A 30 6.91 17.28 17.70
C GLY A 30 5.85 18.30 18.11
N ASN A 31 6.24 19.29 18.91
CA ASN A 31 5.32 20.29 19.46
C ASN A 31 4.09 19.68 20.17
N ASN A 32 4.29 18.56 20.86
CA ASN A 32 3.25 17.75 21.50
C ASN A 32 2.17 17.21 20.53
N VAL A 33 2.47 17.09 19.24
CA VAL A 33 1.58 16.48 18.25
C VAL A 33 2.27 15.25 17.66
N LEU A 34 1.58 14.11 17.70
CA LEU A 34 1.92 12.91 16.94
C LEU A 34 1.20 12.98 15.59
N SER A 35 1.98 13.11 14.52
CA SER A 35 1.50 13.13 13.14
C SER A 35 1.77 11.77 12.49
N ILE A 36 0.71 11.14 11.99
CA ILE A 36 0.75 9.83 11.33
C ILE A 36 0.26 10.06 9.89
N PRO A 37 1.13 9.94 8.87
CA PRO A 37 0.76 10.27 7.50
C PRO A 37 -0.38 9.42 6.95
N GLN A 38 -0.36 8.12 7.26
CA GLN A 38 -1.37 7.16 6.80
C GLN A 38 -1.63 6.13 7.90
N VAL A 39 -2.90 5.78 8.09
CA VAL A 39 -3.29 4.68 8.95
C VAL A 39 -4.53 4.00 8.38
N ALA A 40 -4.66 2.71 8.64
CA ALA A 40 -5.94 2.03 8.52
C ALA A 40 -6.39 1.53 9.89
N THR A 41 -7.70 1.43 10.08
CA THR A 41 -8.32 0.84 11.26
C THR A 41 -9.22 -0.30 10.86
N LEU A 42 -9.32 -1.33 11.70
CA LEU A 42 -10.30 -2.41 11.55
C LEU A 42 -11.28 -2.32 12.72
N ILE A 43 -12.52 -1.91 12.45
CA ILE A 43 -13.56 -1.73 13.46
C ILE A 43 -14.78 -2.56 13.04
N ASN A 44 -15.19 -3.52 13.87
CA ASN A 44 -16.28 -4.46 13.53
C ASN A 44 -16.09 -5.15 12.17
N ASP A 45 -14.86 -5.59 11.89
CA ASP A 45 -14.44 -6.20 10.61
C ASP A 45 -14.53 -5.29 9.38
N GLU A 46 -14.84 -4.00 9.57
CA GLU A 46 -14.82 -2.99 8.52
C GLU A 46 -13.49 -2.23 8.55
N ALA A 47 -12.79 -2.26 7.42
CA ALA A 47 -11.57 -1.51 7.26
C ALA A 47 -11.89 -0.05 6.90
N LEU A 48 -11.28 0.90 7.61
CA LEU A 48 -11.29 2.32 7.27
C LEU A 48 -9.86 2.79 7.05
N TYR A 49 -9.69 3.81 6.21
CA TYR A 49 -8.37 4.36 5.89
C TYR A 49 -8.38 5.87 6.14
N TYR A 50 -7.32 6.39 6.75
CA TYR A 50 -7.18 7.80 7.10
C TYR A 50 -5.78 8.31 6.74
N ASN A 51 -5.75 9.56 6.30
CA ASN A 51 -4.56 10.37 6.12
C ASN A 51 -4.44 11.43 7.21
N ASP A 52 -3.21 11.89 7.41
CA ASP A 52 -2.89 13.08 8.19
C ASP A 52 -3.50 13.08 9.59
N ILE A 53 -3.45 11.93 10.27
CA ILE A 53 -3.90 11.85 11.66
C ILE A 53 -2.97 12.69 12.52
N GLN A 54 -3.56 13.58 13.31
CA GLN A 54 -2.87 14.37 14.32
C GLN A 54 -3.45 14.10 15.70
N LEU A 55 -2.60 13.69 16.62
CA LEU A 55 -2.97 13.45 18.02
C LEU A 55 -2.19 14.41 18.93
N ALA A 56 -2.87 15.22 19.72
CA ALA A 56 -2.25 16.07 20.74
C ALA A 56 -1.94 15.25 21.99
N ALA A 57 -0.68 15.24 22.41
CA ALA A 57 -0.25 14.71 23.70
C ALA A 57 -0.46 15.76 24.81
N ASP A 58 -1.07 15.35 25.92
CA ASP A 58 -1.11 16.17 27.13
C ASP A 58 0.07 15.87 28.08
N SER A 59 0.16 16.61 29.19
CA SER A 59 1.20 16.41 30.21
C SER A 59 1.08 15.10 30.99
N GLU A 60 -0.05 14.42 30.89
CA GLU A 60 -0.35 13.14 31.57
C GLU A 60 -0.06 11.94 30.66
N GLY A 61 0.30 12.18 29.40
CA GLY A 61 0.62 11.16 28.40
C GLY A 61 -0.60 10.66 27.62
N ASN A 62 -1.77 11.30 27.75
CA ASN A 62 -2.93 10.98 26.94
C ASN A 62 -2.83 11.64 25.57
N PHE A 63 -3.42 10.98 24.57
CA PHE A 63 -3.55 11.52 23.23
C PHE A 63 -5.01 11.89 22.93
N THR A 64 -5.23 13.11 22.46
CA THR A 64 -6.53 13.58 21.97
C THR A 64 -6.47 13.76 20.46
N LEU A 65 -7.46 13.23 19.75
CA LEU A 65 -7.58 13.40 18.31
C LEU A 65 -7.82 14.88 17.96
N LEU A 66 -6.95 15.45 17.13
CA LEU A 66 -7.12 16.79 16.56
C LEU A 66 -7.72 16.71 15.15
N GLU A 67 -7.18 15.82 14.32
CA GLU A 67 -7.51 15.70 12.91
C GLU A 67 -7.35 14.26 12.44
N ALA A 68 -8.22 13.85 11.52
CA ALA A 68 -8.09 12.62 10.73
C ALA A 68 -8.89 12.79 9.44
N GLN A 69 -8.21 12.71 8.30
CA GLN A 69 -8.86 12.82 7.00
C GLN A 69 -9.18 11.41 6.48
N GLN A 70 -10.45 11.03 6.45
CA GLN A 70 -10.82 9.73 5.88
C GLN A 70 -10.55 9.69 4.37
N SER A 71 -10.02 8.56 3.90
CA SER A 71 -9.85 8.24 2.49
C SER A 71 -10.86 7.20 2.05
N THR A 72 -11.23 7.27 0.78
CA THR A 72 -12.11 6.29 0.14
C THR A 72 -11.34 5.01 -0.13
N LEU A 73 -11.93 3.87 0.22
CA LEU A 73 -11.42 2.58 -0.22
C LEU A 73 -11.62 2.43 -1.73
N VAL A 74 -10.59 1.96 -2.44
CA VAL A 74 -10.66 1.77 -3.89
C VAL A 74 -11.60 0.61 -4.22
N SER A 75 -12.32 0.71 -5.35
CA SER A 75 -13.18 -0.39 -5.83
C SER A 75 -12.32 -1.54 -6.32
N VAL A 76 -12.40 -2.69 -5.65
CA VAL A 76 -11.72 -3.93 -6.03
C VAL A 76 -12.68 -4.81 -6.82
N GLU A 77 -12.20 -5.40 -7.91
CA GLU A 77 -12.98 -6.31 -8.76
C GLU A 77 -12.51 -7.76 -8.63
N ASN A 78 -11.20 -7.98 -8.50
CA ASN A 78 -10.63 -9.32 -8.42
C ASN A 78 -9.41 -9.38 -7.52
N VAL A 79 -9.24 -10.51 -6.85
CA VAL A 79 -8.10 -10.83 -5.98
C VAL A 79 -7.63 -12.24 -6.30
N LEU A 80 -6.43 -12.33 -6.86
CA LEU A 80 -5.76 -13.60 -7.12
C LEU A 80 -4.59 -13.77 -6.16
N VAL A 81 -4.47 -14.92 -5.52
CA VAL A 81 -3.34 -15.23 -4.66
C VAL A 81 -2.31 -16.05 -5.42
N SER A 82 -1.06 -15.60 -5.39
CA SER A 82 0.09 -16.31 -5.92
C SER A 82 0.96 -16.80 -4.78
N VAL A 83 1.21 -18.12 -4.76
CA VAL A 83 2.15 -18.76 -3.82
C VAL A 83 3.37 -19.20 -4.62
N ALA A 84 4.53 -18.65 -4.31
CA ALA A 84 5.76 -18.98 -5.01
C ALA A 84 6.21 -20.41 -4.66
N GLU A 85 6.53 -21.19 -5.69
CA GLU A 85 7.07 -22.55 -5.55
C GLU A 85 8.59 -22.57 -5.22
N SER A 86 9.17 -21.43 -4.87
CA SER A 86 10.58 -21.27 -4.53
C SER A 86 10.80 -21.22 -3.01
N LEU A 87 12.05 -21.45 -2.57
CA LEU A 87 12.46 -21.31 -1.18
C LEU A 87 13.30 -20.03 -1.01
N PRO A 88 12.92 -19.10 -0.09
CA PRO A 88 11.77 -19.18 0.81
C PRO A 88 10.43 -18.96 0.08
N VAL A 89 9.38 -19.63 0.58
CA VAL A 89 8.00 -19.46 0.07
C VAL A 89 7.61 -17.99 0.23
N GLN A 90 6.94 -17.46 -0.79
CA GLN A 90 6.43 -16.09 -0.80
C GLN A 90 4.96 -16.14 -1.22
N VAL A 91 4.13 -15.31 -0.59
CA VAL A 91 2.72 -15.15 -0.96
C VAL A 91 2.48 -13.70 -1.36
N SER A 92 1.84 -13.50 -2.50
CA SER A 92 1.43 -12.18 -2.97
C SER A 92 0.02 -12.19 -3.51
N LEU A 93 -0.63 -11.04 -3.45
CA LEU A 93 -1.94 -10.79 -4.01
C LEU A 93 -1.77 -10.00 -5.30
N SER A 94 -2.38 -10.45 -6.39
CA SER A 94 -2.63 -9.63 -7.57
C SER A 94 -4.05 -9.10 -7.47
N VAL A 95 -4.17 -7.79 -7.31
CA VAL A 95 -5.44 -7.09 -7.09
C VAL A 95 -5.73 -6.20 -8.28
N THR A 96 -6.92 -6.33 -8.86
CA THR A 96 -7.40 -5.48 -9.95
C THR A 96 -8.70 -4.79 -9.55
N GLY A 97 -8.94 -3.61 -10.11
CA GLY A 97 -10.16 -2.85 -9.86
C GLY A 97 -10.15 -1.50 -10.57
N ASN A 98 -10.87 -0.53 -10.03
CA ASN A 98 -10.94 0.82 -10.59
C ASN A 98 -10.79 1.88 -9.49
N LYS A 99 -9.92 2.87 -9.76
CA LYS A 99 -9.93 4.14 -9.04
C LYS A 99 -11.14 4.97 -9.47
N SER A 100 -11.60 5.84 -8.59
CA SER A 100 -12.76 6.69 -8.87
C SER A 100 -12.53 7.63 -10.06
N VAL A 101 -11.29 8.12 -10.20
CA VAL A 101 -10.84 9.00 -11.29
C VAL A 101 -9.35 8.76 -11.61
N PRO A 102 -8.84 9.18 -12.80
CA PRO A 102 -7.44 8.97 -13.15
C PRO A 102 -6.44 9.81 -12.35
N CYS A 103 -6.90 10.89 -11.71
CA CYS A 103 -6.04 11.85 -11.03
C CYS A 103 -5.78 11.52 -9.55
N VAL A 104 -6.30 10.40 -9.05
CA VAL A 104 -5.95 9.87 -7.73
C VAL A 104 -5.01 8.69 -7.90
N ASP A 105 -4.23 8.39 -6.85
CA ASP A 105 -3.28 7.30 -6.81
C ASP A 105 -3.68 6.27 -5.76
N LEU A 106 -3.22 5.02 -5.91
CA LEU A 106 -3.37 4.03 -4.84
C LEU A 106 -2.46 4.39 -3.67
N GLN A 107 -3.02 4.31 -2.47
CA GLN A 107 -2.26 4.45 -1.23
C GLN A 107 -1.58 3.13 -0.85
N THR A 108 -0.64 3.21 0.09
CA THR A 108 0.02 2.01 0.62
C THR A 108 -1.01 1.06 1.23
N PRO A 109 -1.04 -0.23 0.85
CA PRO A 109 -1.97 -1.16 1.45
C PRO A 109 -1.68 -1.35 2.94
N ALA A 110 -2.73 -1.32 3.77
CA ALA A 110 -2.62 -1.70 5.17
C ALA A 110 -3.16 -3.12 5.36
N ILE A 111 -2.39 -3.97 6.03
CA ILE A 111 -2.70 -5.40 6.18
C ILE A 111 -2.93 -5.68 7.67
N PHE A 112 -4.14 -6.13 7.99
CA PHE A 112 -4.50 -6.70 9.28
C PHE A 112 -4.41 -8.21 9.20
N ARG A 113 -3.83 -8.83 10.22
CA ARG A 113 -3.74 -10.29 10.34
C ARG A 113 -4.43 -10.73 11.62
N ASN A 114 -5.40 -11.62 11.50
CA ASN A 114 -6.06 -12.26 12.62
C ASN A 114 -6.20 -13.76 12.35
N GLU A 115 -5.47 -14.59 13.11
CA GLU A 115 -5.42 -16.05 12.93
C GLU A 115 -5.19 -16.49 11.46
N PHE A 116 -6.25 -16.93 10.79
CA PHE A 116 -6.26 -17.42 9.41
C PHE A 116 -6.83 -16.41 8.41
N THR A 117 -6.96 -15.14 8.79
CA THR A 117 -7.54 -14.09 7.96
C THR A 117 -6.59 -12.92 7.77
N PHE A 118 -6.41 -12.52 6.52
CA PHE A 118 -5.80 -11.26 6.12
C PHE A 118 -6.89 -10.31 5.65
N THR A 119 -7.02 -9.17 6.32
CA THR A 119 -7.86 -8.07 5.84
C THR A 119 -6.97 -6.98 5.31
N VAL A 120 -7.14 -6.60 4.05
CA VAL A 120 -6.34 -5.60 3.36
C VAL A 120 -7.20 -4.39 3.07
N ALA A 121 -6.81 -3.24 3.63
CA ALA A 121 -7.38 -1.95 3.31
C ALA A 121 -6.55 -1.30 2.21
N LEU A 122 -7.16 -1.10 1.03
CA LEU A 122 -6.54 -0.41 -0.10
C LEU A 122 -7.33 0.86 -0.40
N ALA A 123 -6.74 2.02 -0.14
CA ALA A 123 -7.36 3.32 -0.40
C ALA A 123 -6.79 3.98 -1.65
N GLU A 124 -7.49 5.01 -2.13
CA GLU A 124 -6.97 5.96 -3.11
C GLU A 124 -6.74 7.33 -2.46
N THR A 125 -5.86 8.16 -3.03
CA THR A 125 -5.63 9.53 -2.56
C THR A 125 -6.88 10.39 -2.75
N ASN A 126 -6.97 11.47 -1.98
CA ASN A 126 -8.05 12.44 -2.12
C ASN A 126 -7.63 13.56 -3.09
N LEU A 127 -8.54 13.99 -3.96
CA LEU A 127 -8.34 15.22 -4.73
C LEU A 127 -8.40 16.44 -3.80
N GLY A 128 -7.48 17.37 -4.01
CA GLY A 128 -7.52 18.67 -3.35
C GLY A 128 -8.77 19.48 -3.75
N PRO A 129 -9.22 20.42 -2.91
CA PRO A 129 -10.44 21.20 -3.15
C PRO A 129 -10.40 22.07 -4.42
N ALA A 130 -9.20 22.36 -4.94
CA ALA A 130 -8.99 23.12 -6.17
C ALA A 130 -8.60 22.24 -7.37
N GLU A 131 -8.54 20.91 -7.19
CA GLU A 131 -8.19 19.99 -8.26
C GLU A 131 -9.44 19.52 -9.00
N SER A 132 -9.37 19.52 -10.33
CA SER A 132 -10.43 19.01 -11.19
C SER A 132 -9.91 17.81 -11.96
N CYS A 133 -10.69 16.74 -12.02
CA CYS A 133 -10.38 15.57 -12.83
C CYS A 133 -11.55 15.23 -13.76
N ILE A 134 -11.25 14.49 -14.82
CA ILE A 134 -12.29 13.85 -15.63
C ILE A 134 -12.99 12.77 -14.81
N ALA A 135 -14.32 12.74 -14.86
CA ALA A 135 -15.15 11.77 -14.14
C ALA A 135 -15.26 10.45 -14.93
N VAL A 136 -14.18 9.68 -14.95
CA VAL A 136 -14.13 8.36 -15.57
C VAL A 136 -13.38 7.41 -14.64
N LEU A 137 -13.86 6.17 -14.53
CA LEU A 137 -13.15 5.14 -13.77
C LEU A 137 -11.80 4.85 -14.43
N ASP A 138 -10.76 4.71 -13.60
CA ASP A 138 -9.40 4.41 -14.04
C ASP A 138 -8.99 3.01 -13.54
N PRO A 139 -8.88 2.01 -14.43
CA PRO A 139 -8.51 0.66 -14.03
C PRO A 139 -7.11 0.60 -13.41
N PHE A 140 -6.92 -0.24 -12.40
CA PHE A 140 -5.62 -0.51 -11.80
C PHE A 140 -5.32 -2.01 -11.68
N GLU A 141 -4.03 -2.31 -11.62
CA GLU A 141 -3.50 -3.61 -11.22
C GLU A 141 -2.34 -3.36 -10.24
N THR A 142 -2.36 -4.03 -9.09
CA THR A 142 -1.28 -3.91 -8.09
C THR A 142 -0.95 -5.27 -7.49
N THR A 143 0.30 -5.41 -7.04
CA THR A 143 0.76 -6.61 -6.33
C THR A 143 1.06 -6.27 -4.88
N ILE A 144 0.47 -7.00 -3.95
CA ILE A 144 0.61 -6.79 -2.51
C ILE A 144 1.28 -8.03 -1.90
N PRO A 145 2.53 -7.94 -1.40
CA PRO A 145 3.15 -9.06 -0.71
C PRO A 145 2.49 -9.28 0.66
N LEU A 146 2.29 -10.54 1.04
CA LEU A 146 1.85 -10.91 2.38
C LEU A 146 3.03 -11.40 3.20
N ASP A 147 3.13 -10.91 4.44
CA ASP A 147 4.07 -11.45 5.42
C ASP A 147 3.52 -12.76 6.00
N ILE A 148 4.14 -13.86 5.58
CA ILE A 148 3.81 -15.21 6.02
C ILE A 148 4.74 -15.73 7.13
N THR A 149 5.56 -14.86 7.71
CA THR A 149 6.44 -15.25 8.81
C THR A 149 5.61 -15.72 10.01
N ASP A 150 6.06 -16.83 10.60
CA ASP A 150 5.45 -17.48 11.77
C ASP A 150 4.01 -17.98 11.58
N LEU A 151 3.63 -18.32 10.34
CA LEU A 151 2.32 -18.91 10.03
C LEU A 151 2.32 -20.44 10.14
N ASN A 152 1.22 -20.98 10.67
CA ASN A 152 0.96 -22.42 10.66
C ASN A 152 0.45 -22.87 9.28
N SER A 153 0.61 -24.15 8.96
CA SER A 153 -0.07 -24.75 7.80
C SER A 153 -1.59 -24.69 7.99
N GLY A 154 -2.30 -24.39 6.90
CA GLY A 154 -3.74 -24.17 6.92
C GLY A 154 -4.24 -23.38 5.71
N ILE A 155 -5.56 -23.19 5.66
CA ILE A 155 -6.21 -22.38 4.63
C ILE A 155 -6.41 -20.97 5.19
N TYR A 156 -5.88 -19.98 4.50
CA TYR A 156 -5.99 -18.58 4.85
C TYR A 156 -6.98 -17.89 3.92
N THR A 157 -7.88 -17.09 4.51
CA THR A 157 -8.77 -16.20 3.77
C THR A 157 -8.10 -14.84 3.63
N VAL A 158 -8.20 -14.24 2.46
CA VAL A 158 -7.77 -12.88 2.19
C VAL A 158 -9.00 -12.08 1.76
N ASN A 159 -9.24 -10.95 2.43
CA ASN A 159 -10.31 -10.02 2.09
C ASN A 159 -9.66 -8.66 1.74
N VAL A 160 -9.82 -8.21 0.49
CA VAL A 160 -9.35 -6.90 0.02
C VAL A 160 -10.56 -6.04 -0.27
N ASN A 161 -10.84 -5.05 0.57
CA ASN A 161 -12.01 -4.17 0.46
C ASN A 161 -13.34 -4.90 0.18
N GLY A 162 -13.55 -6.07 0.79
CA GLY A 162 -14.77 -6.87 0.64
C GLY A 162 -14.69 -7.98 -0.43
N VAL A 163 -13.65 -8.02 -1.27
CA VAL A 163 -13.44 -9.10 -2.24
C VAL A 163 -12.56 -10.18 -1.62
N GLU A 164 -13.07 -11.40 -1.58
CA GLU A 164 -12.43 -12.53 -0.90
C GLU A 164 -11.71 -13.50 -1.85
N SER A 165 -10.62 -14.05 -1.36
CA SER A 165 -9.86 -15.14 -1.97
C SER A 165 -9.23 -16.01 -0.88
N SER A 166 -8.57 -17.10 -1.25
CA SER A 166 -7.94 -17.99 -0.27
C SER A 166 -6.70 -18.69 -0.81
N PHE A 167 -5.80 -19.08 0.09
CA PHE A 167 -4.63 -19.88 -0.24
C PHE A 167 -4.31 -20.87 0.88
N SER A 168 -3.50 -21.88 0.57
CA SER A 168 -3.01 -22.86 1.54
C SER A 168 -1.51 -22.69 1.77
N LEU A 169 -1.09 -22.85 3.02
CA LEU A 169 0.32 -23.03 3.42
C LEU A 169 0.58 -24.46 3.90
#